data_AF-A0A7W1EY03-F1
#
_entry.id   AF-A0A7W1EY03-F1
#
_cell.length_a   1.000
_cell.length_b   1.000
_cell.length_c   1.000
_cell.angle_alpha   90.00
_cell.angle_beta   90.00
_cell.angle_gamma   90.00
#
_symmetry.space_group_name_H-M   'P 1'
#
loop_
_entity.id
_entity.type
_entity.pdbx_description
1 polymer ?
#
loop_
_entity_poly.entity_id
_entity_poly.type
_entity_poly.pdbx_seq_one_letter_code
_entity_poly.pdbx_strand_id
1 'polypeptide(L)'
;MVTYNPKDWLKLILYFHKSDTFRILLPALLIIGAVTGAISYVEQNHFHEYLPGNLTIFHQISGFIISLVLVFRINSAYDRWWEGRKLWGSLLNNARNLSIKLNALIPESDLDTRRQLHSLIGNYAFAVKDYLRGNTGYFEIEFSNELKKENFDNAGHKPNYIAKQLTAYILNICKKNPQTPNDYLIVSENLDDFTEICGACERIKNTPIPYSYSIFIKKIVFIYIITMPVSFGLTTGYWSIPIVMIMFYAFASLELISEEIEDPFGTDDNDLPTDEISAKIKDNTKEILLH
;
A
#
# COMPACT_ATOMS: atom_id res chain seq x y z
N MET A 1 -2.26 -8.26 3.07
CA MET A 1 -3.13 -8.64 1.94
C MET A 1 -4.00 -9.85 2.25
N VAL A 2 -5.31 -9.65 2.33
CA VAL A 2 -6.29 -10.75 2.41
C VAL A 2 -6.30 -11.53 1.09
N THR A 3 -6.07 -12.84 1.17
CA THR A 3 -6.20 -13.75 0.02
C THR A 3 -7.64 -14.26 -0.10
N TYR A 4 -8.22 -14.18 -1.30
CA TYR A 4 -9.59 -14.63 -1.54
C TYR A 4 -9.78 -15.20 -2.94
N ASN A 5 -10.82 -16.03 -3.12
CA ASN A 5 -11.20 -16.57 -4.42
C ASN A 5 -12.24 -15.65 -5.09
N PRO A 6 -11.91 -14.97 -6.21
CA PRO A 6 -12.83 -14.04 -6.86
C PRO A 6 -14.07 -14.72 -7.46
N LYS A 7 -14.07 -16.05 -7.60
CA LYS A 7 -15.23 -16.80 -8.12
C LYS A 7 -16.34 -16.98 -7.10
N ASP A 8 -16.06 -16.83 -5.81
CA ASP A 8 -17.00 -17.03 -4.71
C ASP A 8 -17.81 -15.76 -4.38
N TRP A 9 -18.39 -15.11 -5.39
CA TRP A 9 -19.00 -13.77 -5.29
C TRP A 9 -20.05 -13.63 -4.18
N LEU A 10 -20.93 -14.63 -3.99
CA LEU A 10 -21.94 -14.60 -2.92
C LEU A 10 -21.32 -14.63 -1.52
N LYS A 11 -20.27 -15.45 -1.34
CA LYS A 11 -19.56 -15.49 -0.07
C LYS A 11 -18.85 -14.17 0.17
N LEU A 12 -18.24 -13.57 -0.85
CA LEU A 12 -17.57 -12.26 -0.71
C LEU A 12 -18.54 -11.12 -0.33
N ILE A 13 -19.78 -11.13 -0.83
CA ILE A 13 -20.79 -10.12 -0.48
C ILE A 13 -21.35 -10.34 0.93
N LEU A 14 -21.53 -11.59 1.35
CA LEU A 14 -22.17 -11.95 2.61
C LEU A 14 -21.20 -12.14 3.78
N TYR A 15 -19.91 -12.30 3.50
CA TYR A 15 -18.88 -12.52 4.50
C TYR A 15 -18.37 -11.18 5.02
N PHE A 16 -18.79 -10.83 6.24
CA PHE A 16 -18.40 -9.58 6.85
C PHE A 16 -17.06 -9.69 7.62
N HIS A 17 -15.96 -9.16 7.06
CA HIS A 17 -14.65 -9.10 7.71
C HIS A 17 -14.60 -8.05 8.84
N LYS A 18 -13.60 -8.16 9.74
CA LYS A 18 -13.47 -7.22 10.88
C LYS A 18 -13.06 -5.81 10.43
N SER A 19 -12.38 -5.70 9.31
CA SER A 19 -11.95 -4.47 8.62
C SER A 19 -12.95 -3.95 7.59
N ASP A 20 -14.16 -4.54 7.49
CA ASP A 20 -15.13 -4.11 6.49
C ASP A 20 -15.50 -2.63 6.63
N THR A 21 -15.38 -1.92 5.52
CA THR A 21 -15.81 -0.53 5.36
C THR A 21 -17.24 -0.33 5.86
N PHE A 22 -18.13 -1.31 5.67
CA PHE A 22 -19.50 -1.27 6.19
C PHE A 22 -19.56 -1.19 7.71
N ARG A 23 -18.77 -1.98 8.44
CA ARG A 23 -18.75 -1.95 9.91
C ARG A 23 -18.20 -0.63 10.44
N ILE A 24 -17.16 -0.12 9.78
CA ILE A 24 -16.54 1.18 10.10
C ILE A 24 -17.57 2.30 9.91
N LEU A 25 -18.34 2.25 8.82
CA LEU A 25 -19.33 3.27 8.48
C LEU A 25 -20.70 3.09 9.14
N LEU A 26 -21.01 1.92 9.72
CA LEU A 26 -22.34 1.61 10.25
C LEU A 26 -22.87 2.64 11.26
N PRO A 27 -22.08 3.16 12.23
CA PRO A 27 -22.57 4.20 13.14
C PRO A 27 -22.95 5.47 12.40
N ALA A 28 -22.12 5.92 11.45
CA ALA A 28 -22.39 7.10 10.63
C ALA A 28 -23.58 6.89 9.69
N LEU A 29 -23.75 5.67 9.16
CA LEU A 29 -24.88 5.26 8.32
C LEU A 29 -26.21 5.34 9.07
N LEU A 30 -26.23 4.90 10.33
CA LEU A 30 -27.42 5.00 11.19
C LEU A 30 -27.73 6.45 11.57
N ILE A 31 -26.69 7.25 11.87
CA ILE A 31 -26.84 8.68 12.16
C ILE A 31 -27.42 9.42 10.95
N ILE A 32 -26.85 9.23 9.75
CA ILE A 32 -27.35 9.91 8.55
C ILE A 32 -28.76 9.45 8.20
N GLY A 33 -29.10 8.17 8.41
CA GLY A 33 -30.47 7.66 8.26
C GLY A 33 -31.45 8.34 9.22
N ALA A 34 -31.08 8.46 10.50
CA ALA A 34 -31.90 9.15 11.51
C ALA A 34 -32.08 10.64 11.20
N VAL A 35 -31.00 11.34 10.83
CA VAL A 35 -31.02 12.74 10.41
C VAL A 35 -31.91 12.93 9.18
N THR A 36 -31.80 12.04 8.20
CA THR A 36 -32.62 12.06 6.98
C THR A 36 -34.10 11.85 7.29
N GLY A 37 -34.42 10.93 8.19
CA GLY A 37 -35.78 10.69 8.64
C GLY A 37 -36.37 11.89 9.38
N ALA A 38 -35.59 12.54 10.24
CA ALA A 38 -36.01 13.74 10.95
C ALA A 38 -36.27 14.92 10.00
N ILE A 39 -35.36 15.15 9.05
CA ILE A 39 -35.51 16.20 8.03
C ILE A 39 -36.74 15.91 7.16
N SER A 40 -36.90 14.67 6.70
CA SER A 40 -38.06 14.28 5.89
C SER A 40 -39.37 14.43 6.65
N TYR A 41 -39.42 14.08 7.94
CA TYR A 41 -40.60 14.28 8.77
C TYR A 41 -40.97 15.77 8.88
N VAL A 42 -39.98 16.62 9.14
CA VAL A 42 -40.19 18.07 9.25
C VAL A 42 -40.64 18.66 7.92
N GLU A 43 -39.99 18.28 6.83
CA GLU A 43 -40.29 18.75 5.49
C GLU A 43 -41.71 18.40 5.05
N GLN A 44 -42.12 17.15 5.25
CA GLN A 44 -43.45 16.65 4.86
C GLN A 44 -44.57 17.27 5.72
N ASN A 45 -44.33 17.61 6.99
CA ASN A 45 -45.38 18.15 7.86
C ASN A 45 -45.43 19.68 7.93
N HIS A 46 -44.32 20.37 7.64
CA HIS A 46 -44.20 21.82 7.87
C HIS A 46 -43.75 22.64 6.65
N PHE A 47 -43.15 22.03 5.62
CA PHE A 47 -42.49 22.78 4.53
C PHE A 47 -42.94 22.39 3.12
N HIS A 48 -44.14 21.81 2.97
CA HIS A 48 -44.66 21.36 1.66
C HIS A 48 -44.62 22.43 0.54
N GLU A 49 -44.56 23.73 0.85
CA GLU A 49 -44.60 24.82 -0.14
C GLU A 49 -43.32 25.69 -0.26
N TYR A 50 -42.26 25.44 0.54
CA TYR A 50 -41.21 26.46 0.75
C TYR A 50 -39.81 26.16 0.18
N LEU A 51 -39.56 24.96 -0.34
CA LEU A 51 -38.22 24.57 -0.82
C LEU A 51 -38.16 24.53 -2.35
N PRO A 52 -37.10 25.09 -2.98
CA PRO A 52 -36.98 25.09 -4.43
C PRO A 52 -36.82 23.68 -5.01
N GLY A 53 -37.68 23.28 -5.95
CA GLY A 53 -37.52 22.00 -6.68
C GLY A 53 -36.18 21.84 -7.42
N ASN A 54 -35.44 22.94 -7.62
CA ASN A 54 -34.12 22.96 -8.25
C ASN A 54 -33.02 22.31 -7.39
N LEU A 55 -33.22 22.11 -6.08
CA LEU A 55 -32.20 21.52 -5.20
C LEU A 55 -31.91 20.05 -5.57
N THR A 56 -32.92 19.29 -5.97
CA THR A 56 -32.75 17.89 -6.40
C THR A 56 -31.95 17.81 -7.69
N ILE A 57 -32.22 18.68 -8.66
CA ILE A 57 -31.44 18.75 -9.91
C ILE A 57 -30.00 19.13 -9.62
N PHE A 58 -29.77 20.10 -8.73
CA PHE A 58 -28.43 20.47 -8.29
C PHE A 58 -27.68 19.27 -7.70
N HIS A 59 -28.28 18.53 -6.77
CA HIS A 59 -27.64 17.35 -6.18
C HIS A 59 -27.39 16.23 -7.19
N GLN A 60 -28.26 16.03 -8.18
CA GLN A 60 -28.00 15.05 -9.25
C GLN A 60 -26.75 15.43 -10.07
N ILE A 61 -26.63 16.70 -10.46
CA ILE A 61 -25.48 17.19 -11.23
C ILE A 61 -24.22 17.17 -10.35
N SER A 62 -24.29 17.67 -9.12
CA SER A 62 -23.18 17.65 -8.18
C SER A 62 -22.73 16.22 -7.86
N GLY A 63 -23.66 15.28 -7.71
CA GLY A 63 -23.37 13.87 -7.45
C GLY A 63 -22.60 13.23 -8.60
N PHE A 64 -22.94 13.56 -9.84
CA PHE A 64 -22.18 13.15 -11.02
C PHE A 64 -20.77 13.74 -11.03
N ILE A 65 -20.62 15.03 -10.72
CA ILE A 65 -19.29 15.68 -10.67
C ILE A 65 -18.43 15.07 -9.56
N ILE A 66 -19.00 14.83 -8.38
CA ILE A 66 -18.31 14.25 -7.23
C ILE A 66 -17.90 12.80 -7.51
N SER A 67 -18.76 12.02 -8.17
CA SER A 67 -18.40 10.65 -8.54
C SER A 67 -17.21 10.62 -9.50
N LEU A 68 -17.16 11.53 -10.48
CA LEU A 68 -15.99 11.67 -11.36
C LEU A 68 -14.71 12.02 -10.57
N VAL A 69 -14.80 12.97 -9.64
CA VAL A 69 -13.65 13.35 -8.79
C VAL A 69 -13.17 12.18 -7.94
N LEU A 70 -14.08 11.41 -7.35
CA LEU A 70 -13.75 10.21 -6.59
C LEU A 70 -13.13 9.10 -7.46
N VAL A 71 -13.54 8.98 -8.72
CA VAL A 71 -12.91 8.06 -9.67
C VAL A 71 -11.45 8.46 -9.93
N PHE A 72 -11.14 9.74 -10.08
CA PHE A 72 -9.74 10.16 -10.20
C PHE A 72 -8.93 9.88 -8.93
N ARG A 73 -9.54 10.12 -7.77
CA ARG A 73 -8.93 9.88 -6.46
C ARG A 73 -8.54 8.42 -6.24
N ILE A 74 -9.45 7.48 -6.51
CA ILE A 74 -9.18 6.05 -6.34
C ILE A 74 -8.16 5.55 -7.36
N ASN A 75 -8.19 6.06 -8.60
CA ASN A 75 -7.18 5.69 -9.61
C ASN A 75 -5.78 6.16 -9.20
N SER A 76 -5.63 7.40 -8.70
CA SER A 76 -4.33 7.88 -8.21
C SER A 76 -3.80 7.08 -7.02
N ALA A 77 -4.67 6.63 -6.11
CA ALA A 77 -4.28 5.75 -5.02
C ALA A 77 -3.87 4.36 -5.53
N TYR A 78 -4.66 3.78 -6.44
CA TYR A 78 -4.39 2.49 -7.06
C TYR A 78 -3.06 2.49 -7.84
N ASP A 79 -2.74 3.56 -8.56
CA ASP A 79 -1.47 3.68 -9.30
C ASP A 79 -0.26 3.58 -8.35
N ARG A 80 -0.33 4.23 -7.18
CA ARG A 80 0.72 4.14 -6.15
C ARG A 80 0.84 2.72 -5.60
N TRP A 81 -0.29 2.09 -5.29
CA TRP A 81 -0.32 0.70 -4.83
C TRP A 81 0.30 -0.26 -5.85
N TRP A 82 -0.08 -0.10 -7.13
CA TRP A 82 0.41 -0.91 -8.23
C TRP A 82 1.89 -0.67 -8.52
N GLU A 83 2.36 0.57 -8.45
CA GLU A 83 3.79 0.90 -8.56
C GLU A 83 4.58 0.22 -7.44
N GLY A 84 4.13 0.32 -6.18
CA GLY A 84 4.72 -0.38 -5.04
C GLY A 84 4.78 -1.90 -5.28
N ARG A 85 3.70 -2.51 -5.76
CA ARG A 85 3.64 -3.95 -6.08
C ARG A 85 4.66 -4.35 -7.15
N LYS A 86 4.83 -3.55 -8.19
CA LYS A 86 5.82 -3.78 -9.26
C LYS A 86 7.24 -3.69 -8.73
N LEU A 87 7.54 -2.68 -7.90
CA LEU A 87 8.85 -2.47 -7.30
C LEU A 87 9.26 -3.64 -6.41
N TRP A 88 8.38 -4.12 -5.54
CA TRP A 88 8.64 -5.31 -4.71
C TRP A 88 8.78 -6.59 -5.54
N GLY A 89 8.05 -6.70 -6.65
CA GLY A 89 8.26 -7.79 -7.63
C GLY A 89 9.63 -7.72 -8.29
N SER A 90 10.07 -6.51 -8.64
CA SER A 90 11.41 -6.26 -9.19
C SER A 90 12.49 -6.62 -8.18
N LEU A 91 12.34 -6.25 -6.91
CA LEU A 91 13.29 -6.58 -5.85
C LEU A 91 13.48 -8.08 -5.71
N LEU A 92 12.37 -8.84 -5.75
CA LEU A 92 12.40 -10.29 -5.71
C LEU A 92 13.16 -10.90 -6.90
N ASN A 93 12.86 -10.42 -8.11
CA ASN A 93 13.52 -10.90 -9.32
C ASN A 93 15.03 -10.56 -9.31
N ASN A 94 15.39 -9.36 -8.86
CA ASN A 94 16.78 -8.93 -8.77
C ASN A 94 17.57 -9.69 -7.72
N ALA A 95 16.99 -9.95 -6.54
CA ALA A 95 17.61 -10.80 -5.53
C ALA A 95 17.86 -12.21 -6.05
N ARG A 96 16.92 -12.78 -6.81
CA ARG A 96 17.06 -14.08 -7.46
C ARG A 96 18.19 -14.07 -8.49
N ASN A 97 18.16 -13.12 -9.42
CA ASN A 97 19.16 -13.01 -10.49
C ASN A 97 20.57 -12.79 -9.94
N LEU A 98 20.70 -11.93 -8.93
CA LEU A 98 21.96 -11.71 -8.22
C LEU A 98 22.44 -13.02 -7.57
N SER A 99 21.57 -13.75 -6.89
CA SER A 99 21.91 -15.03 -6.26
C SER A 99 22.39 -16.07 -7.28
N ILE A 100 21.74 -16.16 -8.46
CA ILE A 100 22.15 -17.09 -9.53
C ILE A 100 23.54 -16.74 -10.06
N LYS A 101 23.80 -15.43 -10.30
CA LYS A 101 25.10 -14.95 -10.77
C LYS A 101 26.19 -15.25 -9.72
N LEU A 102 25.93 -14.94 -8.45
CA LEU A 102 26.86 -15.20 -7.35
C LEU A 102 27.11 -16.69 -7.15
N ASN A 103 26.09 -17.55 -7.30
CA ASN A 103 26.25 -19.01 -7.25
C ASN A 103 27.23 -19.52 -8.31
N ALA A 104 27.24 -18.93 -9.51
CA ALA A 104 28.18 -19.28 -10.57
C ALA A 104 29.59 -18.73 -10.34
N LEU A 105 29.72 -17.56 -9.69
CA LEU A 105 31.00 -16.92 -9.41
C LEU A 105 31.75 -17.52 -8.22
N ILE A 106 31.03 -18.10 -7.26
CA ILE A 106 31.59 -18.51 -5.97
C ILE A 106 31.69 -20.04 -5.94
N PRO A 107 32.87 -20.61 -5.62
CA PRO A 107 33.04 -22.05 -5.52
C PRO A 107 32.00 -22.70 -4.59
N GLU A 108 31.52 -23.89 -4.95
CA GLU A 108 30.57 -24.66 -4.12
C GLU A 108 31.14 -24.98 -2.72
N SER A 109 32.46 -25.09 -2.60
CA SER A 109 33.14 -25.35 -1.33
C SER A 109 33.17 -24.15 -0.37
N ASP A 110 32.97 -22.93 -0.86
CA ASP A 110 33.01 -21.71 -0.04
C ASP A 110 31.63 -21.39 0.57
N LEU A 111 31.23 -22.26 1.50
CA LEU A 111 29.94 -22.15 2.19
C LEU A 111 29.84 -20.90 3.07
N ASP A 112 30.95 -20.41 3.60
CA ASP A 112 30.95 -19.23 4.47
C ASP A 112 30.60 -17.98 3.67
N THR A 113 31.23 -17.77 2.51
CA THR A 113 30.89 -16.66 1.62
C THR A 113 29.45 -16.73 1.12
N ARG A 114 28.99 -17.94 0.74
CA ARG A 114 27.60 -18.18 0.30
C ARG A 114 26.58 -17.85 1.38
N ARG A 115 26.84 -18.23 2.65
CA ARG A 115 25.97 -17.87 3.80
C ARG A 115 25.94 -16.38 4.05
N GLN A 116 27.08 -15.68 3.94
CA GLN A 116 27.13 -14.23 4.11
C GLN A 116 26.30 -13.50 3.06
N LEU A 117 26.41 -13.91 1.79
CA LEU A 117 25.64 -13.30 0.70
C LEU A 117 24.14 -13.56 0.83
N HIS A 118 23.76 -14.80 1.13
CA HIS A 118 22.36 -15.14 1.42
C HIS A 118 21.78 -14.24 2.53
N SER A 119 22.51 -14.10 3.64
CA SER A 119 22.12 -13.25 4.76
C SER A 119 21.99 -11.78 4.36
N LEU A 120 23.00 -11.20 3.70
CA LEU A 120 22.98 -9.79 3.28
C LEU A 120 21.83 -9.49 2.29
N ILE A 121 21.61 -10.37 1.30
CA ILE A 121 20.52 -10.19 0.32
C ILE A 121 19.15 -10.31 0.98
N GLY A 122 18.96 -11.31 1.85
CA GLY A 122 17.70 -11.48 2.59
C GLY A 122 17.43 -10.33 3.55
N ASN A 123 18.44 -9.92 4.33
CA ASN A 123 18.34 -8.81 5.28
C ASN A 123 18.02 -7.48 4.59
N TYR A 124 18.47 -7.27 3.36
CA TYR A 124 18.13 -6.06 2.61
C TYR A 124 16.61 -5.89 2.44
N ALA A 125 15.91 -6.96 2.03
CA ALA A 125 14.46 -6.92 1.84
C ALA A 125 13.71 -6.60 3.13
N PHE A 126 14.12 -7.20 4.26
CA PHE A 126 13.58 -6.88 5.58
C PHE A 126 13.89 -5.45 6.01
N ALA A 127 15.11 -4.96 5.78
CA ALA A 127 15.46 -3.58 6.12
C ALA A 127 14.65 -2.56 5.32
N VAL A 128 14.39 -2.81 4.02
CA VAL A 128 13.52 -1.97 3.19
C VAL A 128 12.09 -1.98 3.73
N LYS A 129 11.55 -3.16 4.03
CA LYS A 129 10.22 -3.33 4.65
C LYS A 129 10.07 -2.46 5.90
N ASP A 130 10.97 -2.65 6.87
CA ASP A 130 10.85 -2.00 8.19
C ASP A 130 11.05 -0.49 8.08
N TYR A 131 11.98 -0.07 7.21
CA TYR A 131 12.21 1.34 6.91
C TYR A 131 10.97 2.00 6.29
N LEU A 132 10.30 1.34 5.35
CA LEU A 132 9.05 1.82 4.76
C LEU A 132 7.86 1.77 5.74
N ARG A 133 7.90 0.97 6.80
CA ARG A 133 6.90 1.00 7.88
C ARG A 133 7.19 1.99 8.99
N GLY A 134 8.38 2.63 8.98
CA GLY A 134 8.81 3.48 10.09
C GLY A 134 9.11 2.69 11.38
N ASN A 135 9.23 1.36 11.29
CA ASN A 135 9.46 0.46 12.41
C ASN A 135 10.96 0.21 12.68
N THR A 136 11.26 -0.06 13.94
CA THR A 136 12.60 -0.41 14.46
C THR A 136 12.70 -1.87 14.91
N GLY A 137 11.65 -2.67 14.68
CA GLY A 137 11.58 -4.07 15.05
C GLY A 137 12.35 -4.95 14.07
N TYR A 138 13.67 -4.89 14.11
CA TYR A 138 14.59 -5.65 13.23
C TYR A 138 14.67 -7.14 13.61
N PHE A 139 13.54 -7.77 13.92
CA PHE A 139 13.50 -9.12 14.48
C PHE A 139 13.95 -10.19 13.47
N GLU A 140 13.76 -9.92 12.18
CA GLU A 140 14.06 -10.84 11.09
C GLU A 140 15.49 -10.67 10.52
N ILE A 141 16.24 -9.67 10.98
CA ILE A 141 17.61 -9.39 10.54
C ILE A 141 18.57 -10.39 11.18
N GLU A 142 19.29 -11.12 10.34
CA GLU A 142 20.35 -12.03 10.78
C GLU A 142 21.70 -11.31 10.77
N PHE A 143 22.24 -11.01 11.95
CA PHE A 143 23.56 -10.39 12.05
C PHE A 143 24.68 -11.37 11.73
N SER A 144 25.75 -10.84 11.13
CA SER A 144 26.89 -11.62 10.66
C SER A 144 28.19 -10.86 10.87
N ASN A 145 29.32 -11.45 10.47
CA ASN A 145 30.63 -10.78 10.55
C ASN A 145 30.66 -9.48 9.72
N GLU A 146 30.00 -9.48 8.57
CA GLU A 146 29.88 -8.32 7.68
C GLU A 146 28.78 -7.36 8.13
N LEU A 147 27.69 -7.87 8.71
CA LEU A 147 26.58 -7.07 9.23
C LEU A 147 26.54 -7.09 10.75
N LYS A 148 27.33 -6.20 11.38
CA LYS A 148 27.37 -6.06 12.85
C LYS A 148 26.19 -5.26 13.37
N LYS A 149 25.55 -5.78 14.43
CA LYS A 149 24.39 -5.14 15.09
C LYS A 149 24.65 -3.70 15.52
N GLU A 150 25.77 -3.42 16.18
CA GLU A 150 26.11 -2.07 16.64
C GLU A 150 26.16 -1.05 15.49
N ASN A 151 26.82 -1.40 14.38
CA ASN A 151 26.90 -0.52 13.21
C ASN A 151 25.54 -0.39 12.51
N PHE A 152 24.78 -1.48 12.46
CA PHE A 152 23.43 -1.48 11.92
C PHE A 152 22.53 -0.54 12.74
N ASP A 153 22.52 -0.65 14.06
CA ASP A 153 21.71 0.16 14.98
C ASP A 153 22.07 1.65 14.91
N ASN A 154 23.34 1.99 14.66
CA ASN A 154 23.81 3.36 14.49
C ASN A 154 23.58 3.95 13.08
N ALA A 155 23.23 3.14 12.08
CA ALA A 155 23.02 3.64 10.72
C ALA A 155 21.72 4.47 10.63
N GLY A 156 21.79 5.69 10.10
CA GLY A 156 20.61 6.53 9.88
C GLY A 156 19.66 5.98 8.81
N HIS A 157 20.20 5.22 7.84
CA HIS A 157 19.43 4.61 6.76
C HIS A 157 19.82 3.13 6.61
N LYS A 158 19.02 2.23 7.20
CA LYS A 158 19.35 0.80 7.30
C LYS A 158 19.49 0.09 5.95
N PRO A 159 18.59 0.29 4.96
CA PRO A 159 18.77 -0.31 3.63
C PRO A 159 20.11 0.03 2.98
N ASN A 160 20.44 1.33 2.89
CA ASN A 160 21.73 1.81 2.36
C ASN A 160 22.93 1.24 3.12
N TYR A 161 22.84 1.07 4.44
CA TYR A 161 23.91 0.42 5.19
C TYR A 161 24.12 -1.04 4.76
N ILE A 162 23.04 -1.82 4.61
CA ILE A 162 23.15 -3.20 4.10
C ILE A 162 23.65 -3.22 2.66
N ALA A 163 23.12 -2.38 1.77
CA ALA A 163 23.58 -2.28 0.38
C ALA A 163 25.09 -1.98 0.32
N LYS A 164 25.57 -1.06 1.16
CA LYS A 164 27.00 -0.76 1.29
C LYS A 164 27.82 -1.99 1.69
N GLN A 165 27.36 -2.78 2.67
CA GLN A 165 28.05 -4.01 3.08
C GLN A 165 28.03 -5.06 1.96
N LEU A 166 26.88 -5.27 1.33
CA LEU A 166 26.72 -6.22 0.22
C LEU A 166 27.66 -5.89 -0.94
N THR A 167 27.68 -4.63 -1.39
CA THR A 167 28.55 -4.17 -2.48
C THR A 167 30.02 -4.28 -2.11
N ALA A 168 30.41 -3.88 -0.89
CA ALA A 168 31.80 -3.99 -0.44
C ALA A 168 32.25 -5.46 -0.38
N TYR A 169 31.38 -6.35 0.11
CA TYR A 169 31.67 -7.77 0.21
C TYR A 169 31.87 -8.41 -1.16
N ILE A 170 30.97 -8.15 -2.11
CA ILE A 170 31.07 -8.67 -3.48
C ILE A 170 32.31 -8.13 -4.20
N LEU A 171 32.60 -6.83 -4.08
CA LEU A 171 33.81 -6.24 -4.66
C LEU A 171 35.09 -6.89 -4.10
N ASN A 172 35.11 -7.21 -2.81
CA ASN A 172 36.25 -7.90 -2.20
C ASN A 172 36.42 -9.34 -2.72
N ILE A 173 35.32 -10.04 -3.00
CA ILE A 173 35.35 -11.37 -3.65
C ILE A 173 35.92 -11.25 -5.06
N CYS A 174 35.37 -10.35 -5.89
CA CYS A 174 35.82 -10.16 -7.27
C CYS A 174 37.30 -9.77 -7.34
N LYS A 175 37.78 -8.88 -6.46
CA LYS A 175 39.20 -8.47 -6.42
C LYS A 175 40.16 -9.62 -6.09
N LYS A 176 39.71 -10.61 -5.34
CA LYS A 176 40.53 -11.78 -4.96
C LYS A 176 40.62 -12.82 -6.07
N ASN A 177 39.81 -12.72 -7.13
CA ASN A 177 39.86 -13.63 -8.26
C ASN A 177 40.57 -12.99 -9.47
N PRO A 178 41.90 -13.13 -9.61
CA PRO A 178 42.66 -12.49 -10.69
C PRO A 178 42.35 -13.03 -12.08
N GLN A 179 41.65 -14.17 -12.20
CA GLN A 179 41.35 -14.80 -13.49
C GLN A 179 40.14 -14.17 -14.19
N THR A 180 39.32 -13.41 -13.47
CA THR A 180 38.03 -12.90 -13.96
C THR A 180 37.82 -11.43 -13.56
N PRO A 181 38.60 -10.51 -14.16
CA PRO A 181 38.60 -9.08 -13.78
C PRO A 181 37.26 -8.35 -14.01
N ASN A 182 36.37 -8.94 -14.80
CA ASN A 182 35.07 -8.35 -15.17
C ASN A 182 33.88 -8.91 -14.40
N ASP A 183 34.08 -9.79 -13.41
CA ASP A 183 32.97 -10.41 -12.65
C ASP A 183 32.05 -9.39 -12.00
N TYR A 184 32.60 -8.27 -11.55
CA TYR A 184 31.80 -7.19 -10.97
C TYR A 184 30.78 -6.61 -11.98
N LEU A 185 31.15 -6.48 -13.26
CA LEU A 185 30.25 -5.96 -14.30
C LEU A 185 29.05 -6.88 -14.54
N ILE A 186 29.18 -8.16 -14.22
CA ILE A 186 28.08 -9.13 -14.36
C ILE A 186 27.01 -8.89 -13.28
N VAL A 187 27.41 -8.44 -12.09
CA VAL A 187 26.53 -8.28 -10.92
C VAL A 187 26.18 -6.83 -10.60
N SER A 188 26.90 -5.84 -11.15
CA SER A 188 26.75 -4.43 -10.79
C SER A 188 25.34 -3.89 -11.00
N GLU A 189 24.71 -4.21 -12.14
CA GLU A 189 23.32 -3.80 -12.43
C GLU A 189 22.35 -4.27 -11.34
N ASN A 190 22.48 -5.53 -10.88
CA ASN A 190 21.60 -6.03 -9.82
C ASN A 190 21.89 -5.38 -8.45
N LEU A 191 23.10 -4.89 -8.21
CA LEU A 191 23.43 -4.17 -6.98
C LEU A 191 22.87 -2.74 -7.01
N ASP A 192 22.98 -2.07 -8.15
CA ASP A 192 22.43 -0.73 -8.35
C ASP A 192 20.90 -0.77 -8.22
N ASP A 193 20.25 -1.76 -8.85
CA ASP A 193 18.81 -1.98 -8.81
C ASP A 193 18.24 -2.09 -7.39
N PHE A 194 18.98 -2.69 -6.44
CA PHE A 194 18.52 -2.76 -5.04
C PHE A 194 18.27 -1.36 -4.49
N THR A 195 19.22 -0.45 -4.71
CA THR A 195 19.12 0.94 -4.24
C THR A 195 18.14 1.77 -5.05
N GLU A 196 18.04 1.55 -6.36
CA GLU A 196 17.05 2.21 -7.21
C GLU A 196 15.62 1.86 -6.79
N ILE A 197 15.36 0.59 -6.49
CA ILE A 197 14.06 0.13 -6.01
C ILE A 197 13.73 0.73 -4.64
N CYS A 198 14.70 0.78 -3.71
CA CYS A 198 14.50 1.42 -2.41
C CYS A 198 14.15 2.91 -2.56
N GLY A 199 14.90 3.64 -3.38
CA GLY A 199 14.62 5.06 -3.66
C GLY A 199 13.27 5.29 -4.34
N ALA A 200 12.84 4.36 -5.20
CA ALA A 200 11.50 4.41 -5.80
C ALA A 200 10.39 4.18 -4.75
N CYS A 201 10.56 3.21 -3.86
CA CYS A 201 9.63 3.00 -2.75
C CYS A 201 9.57 4.20 -1.79
N GLU A 202 10.72 4.82 -1.50
CA GLU A 202 10.80 6.05 -0.71
C GLU A 202 10.05 7.21 -1.36
N ARG A 203 10.16 7.36 -2.68
CA ARG A 203 9.40 8.37 -3.42
C ARG A 203 7.90 8.15 -3.26
N ILE A 204 7.42 6.91 -3.39
CA ILE A 204 6.00 6.57 -3.17
C ILE A 204 5.57 6.89 -1.74
N LYS A 205 6.37 6.51 -0.73
CA LYS A 205 6.05 6.76 0.68
C LYS A 205 6.07 8.24 1.05
N ASN A 206 7.14 8.95 0.67
CA ASN A 206 7.42 10.31 1.12
C ASN A 206 6.78 11.39 0.24
N THR A 207 6.22 11.03 -0.91
CA THR A 207 5.51 11.95 -1.81
C THR A 207 4.03 11.59 -1.86
N PRO A 208 3.27 11.89 -0.79
CA PRO A 208 1.84 11.61 -0.77
C PRO A 208 1.08 12.47 -1.79
N ILE A 209 -0.16 12.10 -2.08
CA ILE A 209 -1.04 12.92 -2.91
C ILE A 209 -1.18 14.30 -2.25
N PRO A 210 -1.12 15.41 -3.02
CA PRO A 210 -1.10 16.76 -2.46
C PRO A 210 -2.22 16.97 -1.45
N TYR A 211 -1.86 17.41 -0.24
CA TYR A 211 -2.81 17.59 0.86
C TYR A 211 -4.03 18.43 0.48
N SER A 212 -3.84 19.49 -0.33
CA SER A 212 -4.92 20.35 -0.82
C SER A 212 -5.96 19.60 -1.66
N TYR A 213 -5.53 18.61 -2.44
CA TYR A 213 -6.41 17.76 -3.22
C TYR A 213 -7.21 16.81 -2.31
N SER A 214 -6.53 16.09 -1.40
CA SER A 214 -7.18 15.16 -0.48
C SER A 214 -8.18 15.87 0.45
N ILE A 215 -7.83 17.03 1.01
CA ILE A 215 -8.76 17.78 1.89
C ILE A 215 -9.94 18.37 1.11
N PHE A 216 -9.73 18.78 -0.15
CA PHE A 216 -10.82 19.28 -0.99
C PHE A 216 -11.87 18.20 -1.25
N ILE A 217 -11.44 16.97 -1.57
CA ILE A 217 -12.32 15.83 -1.80
C ILE A 217 -13.11 15.49 -0.54
N LYS A 218 -12.42 15.35 0.60
CA LYS A 218 -13.11 15.07 1.88
C LYS A 218 -14.16 16.13 2.21
N LYS A 219 -13.85 17.41 1.99
CA LYS A 219 -14.79 18.52 2.22
C LYS A 219 -16.00 18.51 1.27
N ILE A 220 -15.79 18.30 -0.03
CA ILE A 220 -16.90 18.33 -1.00
C ILE A 220 -17.83 17.14 -0.81
N VAL A 221 -17.29 15.95 -0.52
CA VAL A 221 -18.06 14.73 -0.20
C VAL A 221 -18.86 14.94 1.09
N PHE A 222 -18.25 15.50 2.13
CA PHE A 222 -18.92 15.80 3.39
C PHE A 222 -20.08 16.78 3.23
N ILE A 223 -19.84 17.91 2.54
CA ILE A 223 -20.87 18.92 2.27
C ILE A 223 -22.02 18.28 1.49
N TYR A 224 -21.71 17.55 0.43
CA TYR A 224 -22.70 16.90 -0.42
C TYR A 224 -23.60 15.92 0.35
N ILE A 225 -23.02 15.07 1.20
CA ILE A 225 -23.77 14.12 2.03
C ILE A 225 -24.69 14.84 3.01
N ILE A 226 -24.21 15.90 3.68
CA ILE A 226 -24.99 16.61 4.70
C ILE A 226 -26.14 17.41 4.09
N THR A 227 -25.99 17.94 2.87
CA THR A 227 -27.07 18.69 2.20
C THR A 227 -28.07 17.78 1.49
N MET A 228 -27.71 16.52 1.22
CA MET A 228 -28.54 15.56 0.51
C MET A 228 -29.92 15.28 1.17
N PRO A 229 -30.02 15.09 2.50
CA PRO A 229 -31.32 14.91 3.18
C PRO A 229 -32.35 15.99 2.83
N VAL A 230 -31.93 17.26 2.82
CA VAL A 230 -32.80 18.42 2.52
C VAL A 230 -33.23 18.43 1.05
N SER A 231 -32.40 17.88 0.17
CA SER A 231 -32.68 17.84 -1.26
C SER A 231 -33.66 16.75 -1.67
N PHE A 232 -33.74 15.65 -0.92
CA PHE A 232 -34.54 14.48 -1.26
C PHE A 232 -35.74 14.27 -0.33
N GLY A 233 -35.75 14.86 0.87
CA GLY A 233 -36.81 14.65 1.86
C GLY A 233 -38.19 15.11 1.39
N LEU A 234 -38.31 16.25 0.70
CA LEU A 234 -39.58 16.68 0.11
C LEU A 234 -40.01 15.87 -1.11
N THR A 235 -39.07 15.61 -2.04
CA THR A 235 -39.37 14.99 -3.33
C THR A 235 -39.65 13.50 -3.22
N THR A 236 -38.99 12.82 -2.28
CA THR A 236 -39.11 11.36 -2.09
C THR A 236 -39.71 10.95 -0.74
N GLY A 237 -39.97 11.91 0.16
CA GLY A 237 -40.49 11.60 1.49
C GLY A 237 -39.54 10.71 2.26
N TYR A 238 -40.09 9.73 2.97
CA TYR A 238 -39.30 8.77 3.75
C TYR A 238 -38.44 7.82 2.90
N TRP A 239 -38.65 7.73 1.58
CA TRP A 239 -37.72 7.02 0.69
C TRP A 239 -36.35 7.68 0.60
N SER A 240 -36.23 8.94 1.00
CA SER A 240 -34.93 9.61 1.12
C SER A 240 -34.00 8.89 2.10
N ILE A 241 -34.52 8.22 3.14
CA ILE A 241 -33.73 7.52 4.16
C ILE A 241 -32.83 6.45 3.51
N PRO A 242 -33.37 5.40 2.85
CA PRO A 242 -32.53 4.39 2.22
C PRO A 242 -31.69 4.96 1.07
N ILE A 243 -32.19 5.96 0.32
CA ILE A 243 -31.43 6.59 -0.78
C ILE A 243 -30.16 7.27 -0.26
N VAL A 244 -30.31 8.14 0.73
CA VAL A 244 -29.18 8.89 1.33
C VAL A 244 -28.21 7.93 2.02
N MET A 245 -28.70 6.91 2.72
CA MET A 245 -27.84 5.89 3.35
C MET A 245 -26.99 5.14 2.30
N ILE A 246 -27.58 4.72 1.18
CA ILE A 246 -26.84 4.04 0.10
C ILE A 246 -25.81 4.98 -0.53
N MET A 247 -26.18 6.24 -0.79
CA MET A 247 -25.26 7.24 -1.35
C MET A 247 -24.12 7.59 -0.41
N PHE A 248 -24.41 7.75 0.89
CA PHE A 248 -23.39 7.92 1.93
C PHE A 248 -22.43 6.75 1.92
N TYR A 249 -22.96 5.52 1.97
CA TYR A 249 -22.13 4.32 1.96
C TYR A 249 -21.25 4.27 0.71
N ALA A 250 -21.80 4.53 -0.48
CA ALA A 250 -21.04 4.49 -1.72
C ALA A 250 -19.89 5.51 -1.74
N PHE A 251 -20.16 6.79 -1.45
CA PHE A 251 -19.14 7.83 -1.51
C PHE A 251 -18.13 7.75 -0.38
N ALA A 252 -18.57 7.47 0.86
CA ALA A 252 -17.67 7.32 1.99
C ALA A 252 -16.79 6.06 1.85
N SER A 253 -17.33 4.97 1.31
CA SER A 253 -16.52 3.75 1.08
C SER A 253 -15.45 3.96 0.03
N LEU A 254 -15.77 4.65 -1.07
CA LEU A 254 -14.76 4.97 -2.10
C LEU A 254 -13.62 5.81 -1.54
N GLU A 255 -13.92 6.80 -0.70
CA GLU A 255 -12.88 7.62 -0.06
C GLU A 255 -12.05 6.81 0.95
N LEU A 256 -12.67 5.96 1.77
CA LEU A 256 -11.97 5.09 2.72
C LEU A 256 -11.05 4.09 2.01
N ILE A 257 -11.53 3.43 0.95
CA ILE A 257 -10.72 2.50 0.17
C ILE A 257 -9.55 3.24 -0.50
N SER A 258 -9.80 4.44 -1.02
CA SER A 258 -8.75 5.27 -1.63
C SER A 258 -7.68 5.69 -0.63
N GLU A 259 -8.07 5.95 0.62
CA GLU A 259 -7.16 6.27 1.72
C GLU A 259 -6.34 5.05 2.15
N GLU A 260 -6.97 3.88 2.26
CA GLU A 260 -6.29 2.63 2.65
C GLU A 260 -5.23 2.21 1.62
N ILE A 261 -5.56 2.18 0.32
CA ILE A 261 -4.61 1.74 -0.71
C ILE A 261 -3.57 2.81 -1.09
N GLU A 262 -3.71 4.05 -0.59
CA GLU A 262 -2.78 5.14 -0.89
C GLU A 262 -1.39 4.93 -0.26
N ASP A 263 -1.32 4.27 0.90
CA ASP A 263 -0.07 3.96 1.62
C ASP A 263 0.25 2.45 1.57
N PRO A 264 0.75 1.93 0.44
CA PRO A 264 0.78 0.49 0.19
C PRO A 264 1.77 -0.32 1.05
N PHE A 265 2.59 0.35 1.87
CA PHE A 265 3.67 -0.30 2.62
C PHE A 265 3.36 -0.50 4.11
N GLY A 266 2.17 -0.11 4.56
CA GLY A 266 1.75 -0.22 5.94
C GLY A 266 1.50 -1.66 6.41
N THR A 267 0.53 -1.79 7.32
CA THR A 267 0.12 -3.06 7.94
C THR A 267 -1.38 -3.32 7.82
N ASP A 268 -2.09 -2.52 7.02
CA ASP A 268 -3.50 -2.68 6.77
C ASP A 268 -3.78 -3.94 5.94
N ASP A 269 -5.02 -4.40 5.96
CA ASP A 269 -5.40 -5.66 5.34
C ASP A 269 -5.17 -5.66 3.81
N ASN A 270 -5.29 -4.48 3.19
CA ASN A 270 -5.09 -4.28 1.74
C ASN A 270 -3.69 -3.80 1.36
N ASP A 271 -2.79 -3.64 2.33
CA ASP A 271 -1.39 -3.31 2.06
C ASP A 271 -0.65 -4.49 1.41
N LEU A 272 0.46 -4.13 0.76
CA LEU A 272 1.32 -5.10 0.10
C LEU A 272 1.85 -6.11 1.13
N PRO A 273 1.89 -7.41 0.80
CA PRO A 273 2.38 -8.45 1.70
C PRO A 273 3.92 -8.46 1.72
N THR A 274 4.53 -7.34 2.11
CA THR A 274 5.98 -7.13 2.10
C THR A 274 6.71 -8.10 3.03
N ASP A 275 6.08 -8.56 4.12
CA ASP A 275 6.60 -9.64 4.96
C ASP A 275 6.78 -10.95 4.19
N GLU A 276 5.74 -11.38 3.47
CA GLU A 276 5.76 -12.61 2.68
C GLU A 276 6.74 -12.51 1.52
N ILE A 277 6.82 -11.35 0.87
CA ILE A 277 7.77 -11.12 -0.24
C ILE A 277 9.20 -11.15 0.29
N SER A 278 9.49 -10.50 1.43
CA SER A 278 10.82 -10.54 2.06
C SER A 278 11.22 -11.97 2.50
N ALA A 279 10.30 -12.71 3.10
CA ALA A 279 10.53 -14.11 3.44
C ALA A 279 10.83 -14.96 2.19
N LYS A 280 10.04 -14.78 1.12
CA LYS A 280 10.25 -15.48 -0.15
C LYS A 280 11.58 -15.12 -0.81
N ILE A 281 12.03 -13.87 -0.70
CA ILE A 281 13.36 -13.46 -1.16
C ILE A 281 14.43 -14.24 -0.41
N LYS A 282 14.34 -14.29 0.92
CA LYS A 282 15.29 -15.03 1.76
C LYS A 282 15.28 -16.53 1.44
N ASP A 283 14.12 -17.14 1.27
CA ASP A 283 14.01 -18.57 0.92
C ASP A 283 14.60 -18.86 -0.46
N ASN A 284 14.32 -18.02 -1.47
CA ASN A 284 14.88 -18.18 -2.82
C ASN A 284 16.40 -18.03 -2.82
N THR A 285 16.95 -17.06 -2.09
CA THR A 285 18.41 -16.88 -2.03
C THR A 285 19.09 -18.03 -1.28
N LYS A 286 18.43 -18.59 -0.26
CA LYS A 286 18.89 -19.79 0.45
C LYS A 286 18.97 -20.99 -0.48
N GLU A 287 17.89 -21.25 -1.22
CA GLU A 287 17.80 -22.35 -2.18
C GLU A 287 18.90 -22.25 -3.24
N ILE A 288 19.20 -21.06 -3.76
CA ILE A 288 20.17 -20.88 -4.85
C ILE A 288 21.62 -20.93 -4.37
N LEU A 289 21.92 -20.41 -3.18
CA LEU A 289 23.31 -20.26 -2.71
C LEU A 289 23.77 -21.40 -1.80
N LEU A 290 22.85 -22.10 -1.12
CA LEU A 290 23.17 -23.09 -0.08
C LEU A 290 22.68 -24.51 -0.38
N HIS A 291 21.90 -24.71 -1.45
CA HIS A 291 21.42 -25.99 -1.93
C HIS A 291 21.79 -26.18 -3.40
#